data_AF-A2DY99-F1
#
_entry.id   AF-A2DY99-F1
#
_cell.length_a   1.000
_cell.length_b   1.000
_cell.length_c   1.000
_cell.angle_alpha   90.00
_cell.angle_beta   90.00
_cell.angle_gamma   90.00
#
_symmetry.space_group_name_H-M   'P 1'
#
loop_
_entity.id
_entity.type
_entity.pdbx_description
1 polymer ?
#
loop_
_entity_poly.entity_id
_entity_poly.type
_entity_poly.pdbx_seq_one_letter_code
_entity_poly.pdbx_strand_id
1 'polypeptide(L)'
;MFLFLFAASAASLKEKNGLTQCSICNILAENIEKGLERGIEESQIKQQLKENCDKLGILADACNIIVDQSFSKLIYFLRSGESGKAACRLIGACKPTAYYENQEDDFVE
;
A
#
# COMPACT_ATOMS: atom_id res chain seq x y z
N MET A 1 -41.16 20.06 29.39
CA MET A 1 -40.54 21.19 28.66
C MET A 1 -39.08 21.29 29.06
N PHE A 2 -38.21 20.47 28.45
CA PHE A 2 -36.76 20.67 28.45
C PHE A 2 -36.30 20.56 27.01
N LEU A 3 -36.12 21.74 26.42
CA LEU A 3 -35.43 22.03 25.17
C LEU A 3 -33.92 21.94 25.43
N PHE A 4 -33.27 20.88 24.98
CA PHE A 4 -31.84 20.85 24.65
C PHE A 4 -31.67 19.81 23.54
N LEU A 5 -31.85 20.16 22.27
CA LEU A 5 -30.87 20.83 21.41
C LEU A 5 -29.55 20.02 21.26
N PHE A 6 -29.38 19.55 20.03
CA PHE A 6 -28.16 19.08 19.37
C PHE A 6 -27.60 17.73 19.78
N ALA A 7 -28.20 16.65 19.27
CA ALA A 7 -27.37 15.55 18.78
C ALA A 7 -26.67 16.03 17.50
N ALA A 8 -25.50 16.64 17.67
CA ALA A 8 -24.57 16.88 16.58
C ALA A 8 -24.04 15.51 16.13
N SER A 9 -24.53 15.01 15.00
CA SER A 9 -23.88 13.89 14.32
C SER A 9 -22.53 14.39 13.81
N ALA A 10 -21.45 13.95 14.46
CA ALA A 10 -20.11 14.08 13.90
C ALA A 10 -20.06 13.27 12.60
N ALA A 11 -20.23 13.96 11.48
CA ALA A 11 -20.08 13.38 10.17
C ALA A 11 -18.62 12.88 10.02
N SER A 12 -18.51 11.62 9.64
CA SER A 12 -17.28 10.84 9.45
C SER A 12 -16.21 11.59 8.65
N LEU A 13 -15.06 11.85 9.28
CA LEU A 13 -13.83 12.10 8.55
C LEU A 13 -13.26 10.75 8.06
N LYS A 14 -13.82 10.20 6.97
CA LYS A 14 -13.15 9.12 6.23
C LYS A 14 -12.04 9.74 5.36
N GLU A 15 -11.00 10.22 6.01
CA GLU A 15 -9.77 10.62 5.33
C GLU A 15 -8.97 9.36 5.00
N LYS A 16 -9.27 8.72 3.87
CA LYS A 16 -8.44 7.59 3.36
C LYS A 16 -7.34 8.11 2.44
N ASN A 17 -6.63 9.15 2.86
CA ASN A 17 -5.47 9.70 2.14
C ASN A 17 -4.13 9.41 2.85
N GLY A 18 -4.09 8.36 3.68
CA GLY A 18 -2.86 7.87 4.28
C GLY A 18 -2.06 6.99 3.33
N LEU A 19 -0.75 7.24 3.22
CA LEU A 19 0.23 6.30 2.68
C LEU A 19 0.31 5.07 3.61
N THR A 20 -0.58 4.10 3.41
CA THR A 20 -0.53 2.83 4.13
C THR A 20 0.52 1.90 3.52
N GLN A 21 1.01 0.93 4.30
CA GLN A 21 1.91 -0.12 3.79
C GLN A 21 1.31 -0.84 2.56
N CYS A 22 -0.01 -1.06 2.55
CA CYS A 22 -0.70 -1.65 1.42
C CYS A 22 -0.71 -0.73 0.20
N SER A 23 -0.99 0.57 0.38
CA SER A 23 -0.97 1.56 -0.70
C SER A 23 0.43 1.66 -1.33
N ILE A 24 1.47 1.72 -0.50
CA ILE A 24 2.87 1.76 -0.94
C ILE A 24 3.21 0.50 -1.73
N CYS A 25 2.85 -0.67 -1.21
CA CYS A 25 3.08 -1.93 -1.92
C CYS A 25 2.41 -1.96 -3.29
N ASN A 26 1.14 -1.55 -3.38
CA ASN A 26 0.42 -1.55 -4.65
C ASN A 26 1.11 -0.64 -5.69
N ILE A 27 1.59 0.54 -5.26
CA ILE A 27 2.34 1.45 -6.13
C ILE A 27 3.65 0.78 -6.60
N LEU A 28 4.39 0.15 -5.70
CA LEU A 28 5.62 -0.56 -6.07
C LEU A 28 5.34 -1.70 -7.06
N ALA A 29 4.33 -2.54 -6.77
CA ALA A 29 3.97 -3.66 -7.60
C ALA A 29 3.56 -3.21 -9.01
N GLU A 30 2.75 -2.15 -9.13
CA GLU A 30 2.34 -1.59 -10.43
C GLU A 30 3.55 -1.09 -11.25
N ASN A 31 4.49 -0.40 -10.60
CA ASN A 31 5.70 0.07 -11.29
C ASN A 31 6.59 -1.09 -11.74
N ILE A 32 6.67 -2.15 -10.94
CA ILE A 32 7.41 -3.37 -11.30
C ILE A 32 6.73 -4.08 -12.48
N GLU A 33 5.42 -4.31 -12.42
CA GLU A 33 4.64 -4.91 -13.52
C GLU A 33 4.86 -4.16 -14.84
N LYS A 34 4.69 -2.83 -14.85
CA LYS A 34 4.94 -1.99 -16.04
C LYS A 34 6.37 -2.04 -16.54
N GLY A 35 7.34 -2.25 -15.65
CA GLY A 35 8.74 -2.43 -16.02
C GLY A 35 8.96 -3.76 -16.74
N LEU A 36 8.43 -4.84 -16.16
CA LEU A 36 8.52 -6.19 -16.70
C LEU A 36 7.81 -6.30 -18.06
N GLU A 37 6.61 -5.72 -18.20
CA GLU A 37 5.86 -5.67 -19.46
C GLU A 37 6.62 -4.97 -20.59
N ARG A 38 7.41 -3.95 -20.25
CA ARG A 38 8.26 -3.23 -21.20
C ARG A 38 9.61 -3.91 -21.47
N GLY A 39 9.87 -5.07 -20.85
CA GLY A 39 11.14 -5.78 -20.99
C GLY A 39 12.32 -5.06 -20.33
N ILE A 40 12.06 -4.21 -19.32
CA ILE A 40 13.11 -3.51 -18.58
C ILE A 40 13.78 -4.50 -17.61
N GLU A 41 15.10 -4.44 -17.52
CA GLU A 41 15.88 -5.24 -16.57
C GLU A 41 15.51 -4.92 -15.12
N GLU A 42 15.42 -5.92 -14.26
CA GLU A 42 14.95 -5.76 -12.87
C GLU A 42 15.81 -4.76 -12.08
N SER A 43 17.12 -4.75 -12.32
CA SER A 43 18.05 -3.80 -11.71
C SER A 43 17.71 -2.35 -12.10
N GLN A 44 17.31 -2.12 -13.35
CA GLN A 44 16.91 -0.80 -13.84
C GLN A 44 15.55 -0.38 -13.26
N ILE A 45 14.58 -1.32 -13.14
CA ILE A 45 13.31 -1.06 -12.46
C ILE A 45 13.57 -0.64 -11.01
N LYS A 46 14.41 -1.40 -10.29
CA LYS A 46 14.76 -1.10 -8.90
C LYS A 46 15.44 0.27 -8.77
N GLN A 47 16.34 0.59 -9.68
CA GLN A 47 17.01 1.88 -9.70
C GLN A 47 16.00 3.03 -9.88
N GLN A 48 15.08 2.94 -10.84
CA GLN A 48 14.05 3.96 -11.07
C GLN A 48 13.16 4.16 -9.83
N LEU A 49 12.85 3.09 -9.10
CA LEU A 49 12.09 3.18 -7.84
C LEU A 49 12.89 3.93 -6.76
N LYS A 50 14.20 3.67 -6.64
CA LYS A 50 15.09 4.39 -5.70
C LYS A 50 15.25 5.88 -6.07
N GLU A 51 15.43 6.18 -7.35
CA GLU A 51 15.49 7.56 -7.84
C GLU A 51 14.20 8.35 -7.54
N ASN A 52 13.06 7.66 -7.46
CA ASN A 52 11.81 8.27 -7.01
C ASN A 52 11.75 8.43 -5.49
N CYS A 53 12.30 7.49 -4.72
CA CYS A 53 12.45 7.62 -3.26
C CYS A 53 13.30 8.84 -2.89
N ASP A 54 14.40 9.09 -3.61
CA ASP A 54 15.34 10.18 -3.32
C ASP A 54 14.70 11.58 -3.45
N LYS A 55 13.59 11.67 -4.20
CA LYS A 55 12.81 12.92 -4.36
C LYS A 55 11.89 13.22 -3.17
N LEU A 56 11.76 12.30 -2.20
CA LEU A 56 10.85 12.43 -1.07
C LEU A 56 11.45 13.18 0.14
N GLY A 57 12.66 13.73 0.00
CA GLY A 57 13.31 14.51 1.06
C GLY A 57 13.53 13.69 2.33
N ILE A 58 12.97 14.11 3.46
CA ILE A 58 13.13 13.44 4.76
C ILE A 58 12.64 11.99 4.80
N LEU A 59 11.80 11.58 3.83
CA LEU A 59 11.26 10.21 3.74
C LEU A 59 12.08 9.29 2.81
N ALA A 60 13.12 9.81 2.17
CA ALA A 60 13.90 9.07 1.17
C ALA A 60 14.47 7.76 1.73
N ASP A 61 15.11 7.80 2.91
CA ASP A 61 15.71 6.62 3.54
C ASP A 61 14.67 5.55 3.86
N ALA A 62 13.54 5.97 4.43
CA ALA A 62 12.43 5.05 4.74
C ALA A 62 11.87 4.40 3.47
N CYS A 63 11.70 5.18 2.39
CA CYS A 63 11.26 4.66 1.10
C CYS A 63 12.26 3.66 0.51
N ASN A 64 13.56 3.99 0.53
CA ASN A 64 14.63 3.13 0.02
C ASN A 64 14.68 1.78 0.76
N ILE A 65 14.53 1.79 2.09
CA ILE A 65 14.44 0.56 2.89
C ILE A 65 13.24 -0.29 2.46
N ILE A 66 12.07 0.31 2.23
CA ILE A 66 10.88 -0.42 1.78
C ILE A 66 11.09 -1.04 0.39
N VAL A 67 11.68 -0.28 -0.55
CA VAL A 67 12.02 -0.79 -1.88
C VAL A 67 12.96 -1.99 -1.74
N ASP A 68 14.03 -1.88 -0.96
CA ASP A 68 15.00 -2.97 -0.79
C ASP A 68 14.39 -4.23 -0.18
N GLN A 69 13.48 -4.09 0.78
CA GLN A 69 12.83 -5.22 1.45
C GLN A 69 11.72 -5.87 0.60
N SER A 70 11.03 -5.09 -0.23
CA SER A 70 9.84 -5.55 -0.96
C SER A 70 10.14 -6.00 -2.38
N PHE A 71 11.11 -5.37 -3.05
CA PHE A 71 11.35 -5.52 -4.49
C PHE A 71 11.53 -6.97 -4.93
N SER A 72 12.48 -7.70 -4.31
CA SER A 72 12.77 -9.08 -4.69
C SER A 72 11.58 -10.03 -4.47
N LYS A 73 10.79 -9.80 -3.42
CA LYS A 73 9.59 -10.59 -3.15
C LYS A 73 8.48 -10.31 -4.16
N LEU A 74 8.29 -9.05 -4.52
CA LEU A 74 7.32 -8.65 -5.55
C LEU A 74 7.70 -9.24 -6.90
N ILE A 75 8.96 -9.13 -7.32
CA ILE A 75 9.45 -9.76 -8.55
C ILE A 75 9.14 -11.26 -8.59
N TYR A 76 9.43 -11.98 -7.50
CA TYR A 76 9.17 -13.42 -7.42
C TYR A 76 7.71 -13.76 -7.70
N PHE A 77 6.76 -13.09 -7.03
CA PHE A 77 5.33 -13.35 -7.22
C PHE A 77 4.83 -12.89 -8.59
N LEU A 78 5.23 -11.70 -9.04
CA LEU A 78 4.83 -11.16 -10.34
C LEU A 78 5.30 -12.07 -11.49
N ARG A 79 6.54 -12.59 -11.44
CA ARG A 79 7.03 -13.56 -12.43
C ARG A 79 6.35 -14.93 -12.34
N SER A 80 5.79 -15.27 -11.19
CA SER A 80 4.98 -16.47 -10.99
C SER A 80 3.55 -16.33 -11.54
N GLY A 81 3.21 -15.18 -12.13
CA GLY A 81 1.89 -14.91 -12.71
C GLY A 81 0.89 -14.29 -11.74
N GLU A 82 1.32 -13.93 -10.52
CA GLU A 82 0.47 -13.24 -9.56
C GLU A 82 0.27 -11.77 -9.96
N SER A 83 -0.94 -11.25 -9.76
CA SER A 83 -1.18 -9.80 -9.86
C SER A 83 -0.48 -9.04 -8.74
N GLY A 84 -0.15 -7.76 -8.95
CA GLY A 84 0.44 -6.90 -7.92
C GLY A 84 -0.37 -6.85 -6.61
N LYS A 85 -1.70 -6.84 -6.70
CA LYS A 85 -2.58 -6.92 -5.51
C LYS A 85 -2.44 -8.24 -4.76
N ALA A 86 -2.31 -9.36 -5.48
CA ALA A 86 -2.09 -10.67 -4.88
C ALA A 86 -0.69 -10.75 -4.24
N ALA A 87 0.34 -10.31 -4.96
CA ALA A 87 1.71 -10.22 -4.46
C ALA A 87 1.78 -9.39 -3.16
N CYS A 88 1.10 -8.24 -3.11
CA CYS A 88 1.05 -7.40 -1.90
C CYS A 88 0.40 -8.07 -0.69
N ARG A 89 -0.58 -8.95 -0.89
CA ARG A 89 -1.13 -9.78 0.19
C ARG A 89 -0.17 -10.90 0.59
N LEU A 90 0.46 -11.56 -0.38
CA LEU A 90 1.38 -12.68 -0.16
C LEU A 90 2.63 -12.25 0.62
N ILE A 91 3.11 -11.01 0.44
CA ILE A 91 4.21 -10.46 1.23
C ILE A 91 3.76 -9.84 2.57
N GLY A 92 2.47 -9.90 2.89
CA GLY A 92 1.88 -9.38 4.13
C GLY A 92 1.70 -7.85 4.19
N ALA A 93 1.89 -7.13 3.08
CA ALA A 93 1.73 -5.67 3.05
C ALA A 93 0.27 -5.23 3.01
N CYS A 94 -0.60 -6.05 2.41
CA CYS A 94 -2.04 -5.88 2.42
C CYS A 94 -2.70 -7.00 3.21
N LYS A 95 -3.77 -6.67 3.94
CA LYS A 95 -4.61 -7.69 4.59
C LYS A 95 -5.17 -8.66 3.53
N PRO A 96 -5.35 -9.95 3.87
CA PRO A 96 -6.14 -10.85 3.04
C PRO A 96 -7.50 -10.22 2.76
N THR A 97 -8.05 -10.41 1.56
CA THR A 97 -9.43 -10.04 1.29
C THR A 97 -10.32 -10.96 2.14
N ALA A 98 -10.65 -10.55 3.35
CA ALA A 98 -11.82 -11.06 4.02
C ALA A 98 -13.00 -10.56 3.19
N TYR A 99 -13.78 -11.47 2.62
CA TYR A 99 -15.10 -11.14 2.07
C TYR A 99 -16.06 -10.88 3.24
N TYR A 100 -15.70 -9.94 4.11
CA TYR A 100 -16.51 -9.30 5.14
C TYR A 100 -15.86 -7.94 5.41
N GLU A 101 -16.35 -6.95 4.68
CA GLU A 101 -16.26 -5.57 5.11
C GLU A 101 -17.34 -5.34 6.17
N ASN A 102 -16.91 -5.08 7.40
CA ASN A 102 -17.53 -4.27 8.47
C ASN A 102 -16.33 -3.95 9.40
N GLN A 103 -15.83 -2.74 9.56
CA GLN A 103 -16.43 -1.62 10.28
C GLN A 103 -17.04 -2.02 11.64
N GLU A 104 -16.16 -2.29 12.61
CA GLU A 104 -16.37 -2.33 14.07
C GLU A 104 -15.00 -1.85 14.64
N ASP A 105 -14.81 -0.83 15.49
CA ASP A 105 -15.72 -0.16 16.43
C ASP A 105 -16.74 -1.12 17.03
N ASP A 106 -16.24 -2.17 17.68
CA ASP A 106 -16.70 -2.44 19.03
C ASP A 106 -15.63 -3.16 19.85
N PHE A 107 -15.55 -2.72 21.08
CA PHE A 107 -14.79 -3.30 22.16
C PHE A 107 -15.63 -4.46 22.71
N VAL A 108 -15.06 -5.67 22.77
CA VAL A 108 -15.56 -6.71 23.66
C VAL A 108 -14.43 -7.09 24.59
N GLU A 109 -14.39 -6.43 25.74
CA GLU A 109 -14.56 -7.04 27.07
C GLU A 109 -15.02 -6.01 28.11
#